data_AF-G5C801-F1
#
_entry.id   AF-G5C801-F1
#
_cell.length_a   1.000
_cell.length_b   1.000
_cell.length_c   1.000
_cell.angle_alpha   90.00
_cell.angle_beta   90.00
_cell.angle_gamma   90.00
#
_symmetry.space_group_name_H-M   'P 1'
#
loop_
_entity.id
_entity.type
_entity.pdbx_description
1 polymer ?
#
loop_
_entity_poly.entity_id
_entity_poly.type
_entity_poly.pdbx_seq_one_letter_code
_entity_poly.pdbx_strand_id
1 'polypeptide(L)'
;MGGTASTRRVTFEADENENITVVKGIREGTYFISFCSLMILVSDEELKRRVAEELALERAKKESENQKQLKKSKDLDRERAAASEQLTRAILRERISNEEERSKAKHLAKQLEEKDRMIKKQDAFYKEQLARLEERSSEFYKVTTEQYQKAAEEVEAKFK
;
A
#
# COMPACT_ATOMS: atom_id res chain seq x y z
N MET A 1 77.19 59.78 12.74
CA MET A 1 76.17 59.45 13.75
C MET A 1 74.91 60.24 13.42
N GLY A 2 74.01 59.67 12.60
CA GLY A 2 72.83 60.38 12.05
C GLY A 2 71.64 60.33 13.00
N GLY A 3 71.21 61.48 13.50
CA GLY A 3 70.03 61.63 14.33
C GLY A 3 68.76 61.74 13.48
N THR A 4 67.75 60.92 13.79
CA THR A 4 66.42 60.97 13.19
C THR A 4 65.65 62.19 13.70
N ALA A 5 65.64 63.30 12.95
CA ALA A 5 64.79 64.45 13.25
C ALA A 5 63.36 64.21 12.72
N SER A 6 62.40 64.02 13.62
CA SER A 6 60.97 63.90 13.27
C SER A 6 60.26 65.25 13.45
N THR A 7 59.98 65.92 12.33
CA THR A 7 59.29 67.23 12.33
C THR A 7 57.77 67.03 12.44
N ARG A 8 57.13 67.52 13.52
CA ARG A 8 55.66 67.51 13.70
C ARG A 8 55.06 68.84 13.27
N ARG A 9 54.03 68.81 12.41
CA ARG A 9 53.22 69.99 12.05
C ARG A 9 52.08 70.16 13.04
N VAL A 10 51.87 71.38 13.54
CA VAL A 10 50.84 71.76 14.51
C VAL A 10 49.92 72.79 13.84
N THR A 11 48.61 72.61 13.96
CA THR A 11 47.59 73.57 13.50
C THR A 11 47.06 74.34 14.69
N PHE A 12 46.98 75.67 14.56
CA PHE A 12 46.55 76.58 15.61
C PHE A 12 45.19 77.18 15.23
N GLU A 13 44.28 77.24 16.19
CA GLU A 13 43.02 77.97 16.07
C GLU A 13 42.99 79.06 17.16
N ALA A 14 42.56 80.27 16.79
CA ALA A 14 42.39 81.38 17.70
C ALA A 14 40.92 81.47 18.09
N ASP A 15 40.63 81.51 19.40
CA ASP A 15 39.28 81.77 19.89
C ASP A 15 38.90 83.26 19.85
N GLU A 16 37.67 83.60 20.21
CA GLU A 16 37.15 84.99 20.20
C GLU A 16 37.90 85.94 21.15
N ASN A 17 38.74 85.41 22.04
CA ASN A 17 39.51 86.14 23.04
C ASN A 17 41.00 86.23 22.66
N GLU A 18 41.34 85.98 21.40
CA GLU A 18 42.70 85.97 20.84
C GLU A 18 43.65 84.95 21.52
N ASN A 19 43.10 83.95 22.24
CA ASN A 19 43.92 82.89 22.82
C ASN A 19 44.16 81.79 21.80
N ILE A 20 45.44 81.43 21.62
CA ILE A 20 45.86 80.41 20.68
C ILE A 20 45.70 79.04 21.36
N THR A 21 44.81 78.18 20.83
CA THR A 21 44.69 76.79 21.26
C THR A 21 45.27 75.85 20.21
N VAL A 22 46.04 74.86 20.68
CA VAL A 22 46.59 73.81 19.82
C VAL A 22 45.55 72.71 19.70
N VAL A 23 44.85 72.68 18.57
CA VAL A 23 43.87 71.62 18.29
C VAL A 23 44.61 70.38 17.79
N LYS A 24 44.52 69.30 18.55
CA LYS A 24 45.10 67.99 18.18
C LYS A 24 44.21 67.32 17.14
N GLY A 25 44.34 67.73 15.88
CA GLY A 25 43.72 67.04 14.74
C GLY A 25 44.53 65.80 14.32
N ILE A 26 43.85 64.67 14.09
CA ILE A 26 44.46 63.51 13.43
C ILE A 26 44.43 63.78 11.92
N ARG A 27 45.58 64.10 11.33
CA ARG A 27 45.72 64.23 9.87
C ARG A 27 46.06 62.87 9.30
N GLU A 28 45.04 62.11 8.90
CA GLU A 28 45.25 60.85 8.19
C GLU A 28 45.89 61.14 6.83
N GLY A 29 47.06 60.54 6.57
CA GLY A 29 47.73 60.69 5.28
C GLY A 29 46.88 60.09 4.15
N THR A 30 46.97 60.65 2.94
CA THR A 30 46.28 60.14 1.75
C THR A 30 46.53 58.66 1.49
N TYR A 31 47.71 58.15 1.88
CA TYR A 31 48.06 56.72 1.85
C TYR A 31 47.21 55.88 2.81
N PHE A 32 46.87 56.39 4.00
CA PHE A 32 46.05 55.67 4.97
C PHE A 32 44.61 55.55 4.48
N ILE A 33 44.04 56.65 3.98
CA ILE A 33 42.69 56.65 3.38
C ILE A 33 42.64 55.72 2.16
N SER A 34 43.66 55.75 1.30
CA SER A 34 43.77 54.85 0.14
C SER A 34 43.89 53.39 0.56
N PHE A 35 44.63 53.09 1.63
CA PHE A 35 44.80 51.73 2.15
C PHE A 35 43.48 51.20 2.75
N CYS A 36 42.80 52.00 3.56
CA CYS A 36 41.47 51.67 4.09
C CYS A 36 40.45 51.45 2.96
N SER A 37 40.45 52.31 1.94
CA SER A 37 39.56 52.14 0.78
C SER A 37 39.85 50.85 0.01
N LEU A 38 41.12 50.50 -0.20
CA LEU A 38 41.49 49.25 -0.85
C LEU A 38 41.08 48.04 -0.01
N MET A 39 41.27 48.11 1.31
CA MET A 39 40.86 47.05 2.23
C MET A 39 39.34 46.84 2.23
N ILE A 40 38.55 47.91 2.18
CA ILE A 40 37.09 47.84 2.09
C ILE A 40 36.64 47.24 0.75
N LEU A 41 37.26 47.65 -0.37
CA LEU A 41 36.95 47.09 -1.69
C LEU A 41 37.29 45.59 -1.77
N VAL A 42 38.47 45.19 -1.29
CA VAL A 42 38.85 43.78 -1.21
C VAL A 42 37.88 42.99 -0.33
N SER A 43 37.46 43.55 0.81
CA SER A 43 36.46 42.92 1.70
C SER A 43 35.07 42.81 1.06
N ASP A 44 34.64 43.83 0.32
CA ASP A 44 33.35 43.84 -0.40
C ASP A 44 33.34 42.81 -1.53
N GLU A 45 34.44 42.67 -2.26
CA GLU A 45 34.60 41.68 -3.33
C GLU A 45 34.62 40.24 -2.77
N GLU A 46 35.29 40.01 -1.64
CA GLU A 46 35.24 38.73 -0.93
C GLU A 46 33.84 38.40 -0.40
N LEU A 47 33.11 39.39 0.12
CA LEU A 47 31.74 39.21 0.58
C LEU A 47 30.80 38.83 -0.57
N LYS A 48 30.87 39.53 -1.71
CA LYS A 48 30.11 39.20 -2.93
C LYS A 48 30.39 37.78 -3.42
N ARG A 49 31.67 37.36 -3.37
CA ARG A 49 32.07 36.00 -3.76
C ARG A 49 31.42 34.94 -2.87
N ARG A 50 31.41 35.13 -1.54
CA ARG A 50 30.77 34.20 -0.60
C ARG A 50 29.26 34.10 -0.82
N VAL A 51 28.58 35.22 -1.05
CA VAL A 51 27.14 35.24 -1.36
C VAL A 51 26.86 34.49 -2.68
N ALA A 52 27.69 34.71 -3.71
CA ALA A 52 27.55 34.01 -4.98
C ALA A 52 27.77 32.50 -4.85
N GLU A 53 28.76 32.08 -4.06
CA GLU A 53 29.04 30.67 -3.76
C GLU A 53 27.90 30.02 -2.96
N GLU A 54 27.38 30.71 -1.94
CA GLU A 54 26.25 30.22 -1.12
C GLU A 54 24.98 30.05 -1.97
N LEU A 55 24.65 31.02 -2.82
CA LEU A 55 23.53 30.92 -3.76
C LEU A 55 23.72 29.78 -4.77
N ALA A 56 24.95 29.55 -5.24
CA ALA A 56 25.25 28.44 -6.14
C ALA A 56 25.08 27.08 -5.43
N LEU A 57 25.56 26.96 -4.19
CA LEU A 57 25.39 25.76 -3.37
C LEU A 57 23.91 25.48 -3.06
N GLU A 58 23.13 26.51 -2.75
CA GLU A 58 21.69 26.37 -2.50
C GLU A 58 20.93 25.91 -3.75
N ARG A 59 21.25 26.50 -4.92
CA ARG A 59 20.71 26.05 -6.21
C ARG A 59 21.05 24.59 -6.51
N ALA A 60 22.32 24.20 -6.31
CA ALA A 60 22.78 22.83 -6.53
C ALA A 60 22.07 21.83 -5.59
N LYS A 61 21.87 22.19 -4.32
CA LYS A 61 21.11 21.36 -3.36
C LYS A 61 19.66 21.20 -3.80
N LYS A 62 18.99 22.29 -4.14
CA LYS A 62 17.58 22.28 -4.59
C LYS A 62 17.40 21.46 -5.87
N GLU A 63 18.33 21.58 -6.82
CA GLU A 63 18.32 20.77 -8.05
C GLU A 63 18.55 19.29 -7.76
N SER A 64 19.49 18.96 -6.86
CA SER A 64 19.72 17.59 -6.40
C SER A 64 18.48 16.98 -5.74
N GLU A 65 17.81 17.73 -4.88
CA GLU A 65 16.56 17.31 -4.21
C GLU A 65 15.43 17.09 -5.22
N ASN A 66 15.23 18.02 -6.16
CA ASN A 66 14.26 17.87 -7.23
C ASN A 66 14.56 16.64 -8.10
N GLN A 67 15.82 16.37 -8.40
CA GLN A 67 16.22 15.20 -9.16
C GLN A 67 15.95 13.90 -8.39
N LYS A 68 16.18 13.88 -7.07
CA LYS A 68 15.84 12.74 -6.19
C LYS A 68 14.34 12.49 -6.13
N GLN A 69 13.55 13.56 -5.96
CA GLN A 69 12.07 13.51 -5.96
C GLN A 69 11.55 12.97 -7.29
N LEU A 70 12.07 13.46 -8.41
CA LEU A 70 11.67 13.02 -9.75
C LEU A 70 12.01 11.55 -10.00
N LYS A 71 13.20 11.10 -9.59
CA LYS A 71 13.59 9.68 -9.68
C LYS A 71 12.65 8.80 -8.85
N LYS A 72 12.40 9.19 -7.59
CA LYS A 72 11.49 8.48 -6.69
C LYS A 72 10.07 8.38 -7.27
N SER A 73 9.54 9.47 -7.84
CA SER A 73 8.22 9.45 -8.50
C SER A 73 8.20 8.45 -9.65
N LYS A 74 9.20 8.48 -10.53
CA LYS A 74 9.29 7.56 -11.67
C LYS A 74 9.37 6.10 -11.24
N ASP A 75 10.11 5.80 -10.18
CA ASP A 75 10.24 4.45 -9.66
C ASP A 75 8.92 3.96 -9.02
N LEU A 76 8.23 4.83 -8.27
CA LEU A 76 6.89 4.53 -7.74
C LEU A 76 5.87 4.30 -8.85
N ASP A 77 5.91 5.08 -9.93
CA ASP A 77 5.00 4.89 -11.06
C ASP A 77 5.24 3.56 -11.79
N ARG A 78 6.51 3.14 -11.93
CA ARG A 78 6.87 1.82 -12.46
C ARG A 78 6.39 0.69 -11.55
N GLU A 79 6.58 0.83 -10.25
CA GLU A 79 6.14 -0.16 -9.27
C GLU A 79 4.62 -0.29 -9.28
N ARG A 80 3.89 0.83 -9.31
CA ARG A 80 2.43 0.85 -9.44
C ARG A 80 1.95 0.19 -10.72
N ALA A 81 2.60 0.45 -11.85
CA ALA A 81 2.27 -0.18 -13.12
C ALA A 81 2.47 -1.71 -13.06
N ALA A 82 3.62 -2.16 -12.55
CA ALA A 82 3.92 -3.58 -12.39
C ALA A 82 2.93 -4.26 -11.43
N ALA A 83 2.62 -3.64 -10.29
CA ALA A 83 1.66 -4.16 -9.32
C ALA A 83 0.24 -4.25 -9.92
N SER A 84 -0.20 -3.23 -10.64
CA SER A 84 -1.50 -3.20 -11.33
C SER A 84 -1.61 -4.30 -12.39
N GLU A 85 -0.54 -4.53 -13.16
CA GLU A 85 -0.50 -5.62 -14.14
C GLU A 85 -0.55 -7.00 -13.46
N GLN A 86 0.22 -7.21 -12.38
CA GLN A 86 0.18 -8.45 -11.61
C GLN A 86 -1.20 -8.72 -11.02
N LEU A 87 -1.84 -7.71 -10.45
CA LEU A 87 -3.20 -7.80 -9.94
C LEU A 87 -4.19 -8.17 -11.05
N THR A 88 -4.09 -7.54 -12.21
CA THR A 88 -4.94 -7.86 -13.38
C THR A 88 -4.75 -9.32 -13.81
N ARG A 89 -3.50 -9.80 -13.89
CA ARG A 89 -3.18 -11.20 -14.22
C ARG A 89 -3.66 -12.18 -13.15
N ALA A 90 -3.59 -11.83 -11.87
CA ALA A 90 -4.10 -12.65 -10.77
C ALA A 90 -5.62 -12.80 -10.84
N ILE A 91 -6.35 -11.69 -11.03
CA ILE A 91 -7.81 -11.69 -11.16
C ILE A 91 -8.27 -12.56 -12.34
N LEU A 92 -7.61 -12.44 -13.49
CA LEU A 92 -7.96 -13.26 -14.66
C LEU A 92 -7.75 -14.76 -14.41
N ARG A 93 -6.61 -15.13 -13.80
CA ARG A 93 -6.34 -16.54 -13.43
C ARG A 93 -7.37 -17.08 -12.44
N GLU A 94 -7.69 -16.29 -11.42
CA GLU A 94 -8.72 -16.67 -10.43
C GLU A 94 -10.08 -16.87 -11.09
N ARG A 95 -10.50 -15.95 -11.97
CA ARG A 95 -11.78 -16.08 -12.68
C ARG A 95 -11.86 -17.34 -13.55
N ILE A 96 -10.78 -17.66 -14.28
CA ILE A 96 -10.72 -18.88 -15.11
C ILE A 96 -10.82 -20.11 -14.22
N SER A 97 -10.02 -20.17 -13.15
CA SER A 97 -10.04 -21.30 -12.22
C SER A 97 -11.40 -21.47 -11.55
N ASN A 98 -12.03 -20.37 -11.11
CA ASN A 98 -13.34 -20.40 -10.48
C ASN A 98 -14.43 -20.88 -11.44
N GLU A 99 -14.42 -20.45 -12.70
CA GLU A 99 -15.42 -20.90 -13.68
C GLU A 99 -15.20 -22.38 -14.04
N GLU A 100 -13.95 -22.83 -14.15
CA GLU A 100 -13.63 -24.24 -14.37
C GLU A 100 -14.15 -25.11 -13.21
N GLU A 101 -13.84 -24.76 -11.97
CA GLU A 101 -14.34 -25.46 -10.78
C GLU A 101 -15.87 -25.42 -10.70
N ARG A 102 -16.49 -24.29 -11.04
CA ARG A 102 -17.95 -24.17 -11.12
C ARG A 102 -18.55 -25.11 -12.17
N SER A 103 -17.90 -25.26 -13.32
CA SER A 103 -18.36 -26.17 -14.38
C SER A 103 -18.26 -27.64 -13.95
N LYS A 104 -17.15 -28.02 -13.28
CA LYS A 104 -16.96 -29.36 -12.70
C LYS A 104 -18.00 -29.66 -11.63
N ALA A 105 -18.23 -28.71 -10.70
CA ALA A 105 -19.23 -28.84 -9.65
C ALA A 105 -20.65 -29.02 -10.24
N LYS A 106 -21.01 -28.24 -11.27
CA LYS A 106 -22.29 -28.41 -11.98
C LYS A 106 -22.42 -29.80 -12.61
N HIS A 107 -21.35 -30.34 -13.19
CA HIS A 107 -21.37 -31.67 -13.79
C HIS A 107 -21.57 -32.76 -12.71
N LEU A 108 -20.82 -32.69 -11.61
CA LEU A 108 -20.97 -33.61 -10.48
C LEU A 108 -22.36 -33.55 -9.86
N ALA A 109 -22.93 -32.36 -9.70
CA ALA A 109 -24.29 -32.20 -9.19
C ALA A 109 -25.33 -32.92 -10.07
N LYS A 110 -25.20 -32.84 -11.40
CA LYS A 110 -26.07 -33.59 -12.32
C LYS A 110 -25.91 -35.10 -12.19
N GLN A 111 -24.67 -35.58 -12.05
CA GLN A 111 -24.42 -37.01 -11.83
C GLN A 111 -25.04 -37.50 -10.52
N LEU A 112 -24.92 -36.72 -9.43
CA LEU A 112 -25.54 -37.04 -8.15
C LEU A 112 -27.06 -37.08 -8.26
N GLU A 113 -27.68 -36.11 -8.92
CA GLU A 113 -29.12 -36.11 -9.14
C GLU A 113 -29.60 -37.34 -9.91
N GLU A 114 -28.85 -37.75 -10.94
CA GLU A 114 -29.16 -38.96 -11.71
C GLU A 114 -29.02 -40.23 -10.85
N LYS A 115 -27.96 -40.32 -10.03
CA LYS A 115 -27.77 -41.41 -9.07
C LYS A 115 -28.89 -41.46 -8.04
N ASP A 116 -29.31 -40.32 -7.50
CA ASP A 116 -30.43 -40.23 -6.56
C ASP A 116 -31.74 -40.69 -7.20
N ARG A 117 -31.99 -40.31 -8.46
CA ARG A 117 -33.16 -40.79 -9.21
C ARG A 117 -33.11 -42.30 -9.41
N MET A 118 -31.95 -42.86 -9.73
CA MET A 118 -31.77 -44.30 -9.90
C MET A 118 -32.01 -45.05 -8.58
N ILE A 119 -31.44 -44.57 -7.48
CA ILE A 119 -31.62 -45.15 -6.14
C ILE A 119 -33.10 -45.10 -5.73
N LYS A 120 -33.79 -43.98 -5.94
CA LYS A 120 -35.23 -43.87 -5.65
C LYS A 120 -36.07 -44.88 -6.42
N LYS A 121 -35.74 -45.14 -7.69
CA LYS A 121 -36.43 -46.17 -8.50
C LYS A 121 -36.19 -47.57 -7.93
N GLN A 122 -34.96 -47.88 -7.54
CA GLN A 122 -34.63 -49.17 -6.92
C GLN A 122 -35.33 -49.35 -5.57
N ASP A 123 -35.33 -48.31 -4.72
CA ASP A 123 -36.03 -48.32 -3.43
C ASP A 123 -37.53 -48.56 -3.60
N ALA A 124 -38.17 -47.85 -4.54
CA ALA A 124 -39.58 -48.07 -4.86
C ALA A 124 -39.84 -49.49 -5.37
N PHE A 125 -38.98 -50.02 -6.24
CA PHE A 125 -39.10 -51.38 -6.76
C PHE A 125 -39.03 -52.43 -5.63
N TYR A 126 -38.07 -52.32 -4.73
CA TYR A 126 -37.93 -53.29 -3.63
C TYR A 126 -39.05 -53.17 -2.59
N LYS A 127 -39.52 -51.95 -2.30
CA LYS A 127 -40.71 -51.74 -1.47
C LYS A 127 -41.96 -52.39 -2.06
N GLU A 128 -42.15 -52.28 -3.37
CA GLU A 128 -43.25 -52.94 -4.08
C GLU A 128 -43.15 -54.46 -4.00
N GLN A 129 -41.95 -55.03 -4.19
CA GLN A 129 -41.75 -56.48 -4.05
C GLN A 129 -42.04 -56.97 -2.63
N LEU A 130 -41.63 -56.21 -1.61
CA LEU A 130 -41.94 -56.52 -0.21
C LEU A 130 -43.45 -56.46 0.04
N ALA A 131 -44.12 -55.40 -0.38
CA ALA A 131 -45.57 -55.25 -0.21
C ALA A 131 -46.34 -56.41 -0.86
N ARG A 132 -45.95 -56.81 -2.08
CA ARG A 132 -46.56 -57.94 -2.78
C ARG A 132 -46.34 -59.28 -2.06
N LEU A 133 -45.16 -59.48 -1.47
CA LEU A 133 -44.87 -60.67 -0.67
C LEU A 133 -45.68 -60.67 0.63
N GLU A 134 -45.76 -59.53 1.31
CA GLU A 134 -46.55 -59.34 2.53
C GLU A 134 -48.04 -59.57 2.28
N GLU A 135 -48.58 -59.07 1.16
CA GLU A 135 -49.97 -59.30 0.73
C GLU A 135 -50.24 -60.79 0.54
N ARG A 136 -49.43 -61.47 -0.29
CA ARG A 136 -49.55 -62.92 -0.50
C ARG A 136 -49.43 -63.72 0.80
N SER A 137 -48.53 -63.31 1.69
CA SER A 137 -48.36 -63.94 3.00
C SER A 137 -49.61 -63.77 3.87
N SER A 138 -50.16 -62.56 3.91
CA SER A 138 -51.40 -62.26 4.65
C SER A 138 -52.59 -63.06 4.13
N GLU A 139 -52.78 -63.13 2.81
CA GLU A 139 -53.84 -63.93 2.19
C GLU A 139 -53.73 -65.40 2.57
N PHE A 140 -52.50 -65.95 2.51
CA PHE A 140 -52.25 -67.33 2.88
C PHE A 140 -52.64 -67.60 4.34
N TYR A 141 -52.27 -66.71 5.28
CA TYR A 141 -52.67 -66.85 6.68
C TYR A 141 -54.18 -66.74 6.88
N LYS A 142 -54.85 -65.80 6.21
CA LYS A 142 -56.32 -65.63 6.30
C LYS A 142 -57.05 -66.89 5.87
N VAL A 143 -56.77 -67.38 4.65
CA VAL A 143 -57.41 -68.58 4.10
C VAL A 143 -57.15 -69.79 5.00
N THR A 144 -55.92 -69.95 5.51
CA THR A 144 -55.59 -71.05 6.41
C THR A 144 -56.41 -70.98 7.71
N THR A 145 -56.53 -69.79 8.29
CA THR A 145 -57.29 -69.59 9.54
C THR A 145 -58.78 -69.83 9.33
N GLU A 146 -59.35 -69.35 8.22
CA GLU A 146 -60.75 -69.58 7.83
C GLU A 146 -61.04 -71.07 7.60
N GLN A 147 -60.14 -71.80 6.94
CA GLN A 147 -60.26 -73.25 6.73
C GLN A 147 -60.26 -74.01 8.08
N TYR A 148 -59.36 -73.65 9.00
CA TYR A 148 -59.32 -74.24 10.34
C TYR A 148 -60.59 -73.94 11.14
N GLN A 149 -61.07 -72.70 11.13
CA GLN A 149 -62.31 -72.30 11.81
C GLN A 149 -63.50 -73.07 11.26
N LYS A 150 -63.65 -73.13 9.93
CA LYS A 150 -64.74 -73.87 9.29
C LYS A 150 -64.71 -75.36 9.65
N ALA A 151 -63.54 -75.98 9.62
CA ALA A 151 -63.39 -77.39 10.02
C ALA A 151 -63.76 -77.61 11.50
N ALA A 152 -63.40 -76.69 12.39
CA ALA A 152 -63.77 -76.75 13.79
C ALA A 152 -65.29 -76.62 13.99
N GLU A 153 -65.95 -75.67 13.30
CA GLU A 153 -67.40 -75.49 13.32
C GLU A 153 -68.15 -76.72 12.78
N GLU A 154 -67.69 -77.31 11.67
CA GLU A 154 -68.28 -78.52 11.10
C GLU A 154 -68.17 -79.73 12.05
N VAL A 155 -67.07 -79.84 12.79
CA VAL A 155 -66.89 -80.86 13.81
C VAL A 155 -67.85 -80.59 14.98
N GLU A 156 -67.90 -79.37 15.50
CA GLU A 156 -68.80 -78.99 16.59
C GLU A 156 -70.27 -79.26 16.23
N ALA A 157 -70.69 -78.94 15.01
CA ALA A 157 -72.04 -79.17 14.52
C ALA A 157 -72.42 -80.65 14.42
N LYS A 158 -71.46 -81.56 14.23
CA LYS A 158 -71.71 -83.02 14.21
C LYS A 158 -71.87 -83.62 15.61
N PHE A 159 -71.41 -82.92 16.64
CA PHE A 159 -71.47 -83.36 18.03
C PHE A 159 -72.55 -82.61 18.86
N LYS A 160 -73.34 -81.73 18.21
CA LYS A 160 -74.56 -81.11 18.74
C LYS A 160 -75.79 -81.82 18.21
#